data_AF-A0A7G8HIP2-F1
#
_entry.id   AF-A0A7G8HIP2-F1
#
_cell.length_a   1.000
_cell.length_b   1.000
_cell.length_c   1.000
_cell.angle_alpha   90.00
_cell.angle_beta   90.00
_cell.angle_gamma   90.00
#
_symmetry.space_group_name_H-M   'P 1'
#
loop_
_entity.id
_entity.type
_entity.pdbx_description
1 polymer ?
#
loop_
_entity_poly.entity_id
_entity_poly.type
_entity_poly.pdbx_seq_one_letter_code
_entity_poly.pdbx_strand_id
1 'polypeptide(L)'
;MAGFLLRSLSMVLALVLIALPGQAARETDSYDGNIFALYAGNGSLVPPAITLAESQAAGRTSVLVYYLDDSSTSKVFSSSVSELQRVWGNSVDLLPLTTDALQNRGDQGQNDPAHYWKGVVPQVVVLDGSGSVILDAEGQVPLEEINAAISAATGIPAPTGGSTSLSFNELNTEVISR
;
A
#
# COMPACT_ATOMS: atom_id res chain seq x y z
N MET A 1 15.66 3.80 -54.03
CA MET A 1 15.53 4.44 -52.70
C MET A 1 14.07 4.42 -52.19
N ALA A 2 13.09 4.92 -52.95
CA ALA A 2 11.69 4.99 -52.51
C ALA A 2 11.04 3.64 -52.12
N GLY A 3 11.28 2.56 -52.88
CA GLY A 3 10.72 1.23 -52.58
C GLY A 3 11.29 0.58 -51.30
N PHE A 4 12.52 0.89 -50.94
CA PHE A 4 13.11 0.46 -49.67
C PHE A 4 12.47 1.22 -48.51
N LEU A 5 12.29 2.54 -48.67
CA LEU A 5 11.63 3.41 -47.69
C LEU A 5 10.18 2.97 -47.40
N LEU A 6 9.43 2.59 -48.44
CA LEU A 6 8.05 2.15 -48.31
C LEU A 6 7.96 0.82 -47.54
N ARG A 7 8.85 -0.14 -47.84
CA ARG A 7 8.92 -1.44 -47.15
C ARG A 7 9.31 -1.28 -45.69
N SER A 8 10.27 -0.42 -45.39
CA SER A 8 10.65 -0.13 -44.00
C SER A 8 9.50 0.54 -43.24
N LEU A 9 8.77 1.45 -43.87
CA LEU A 9 7.63 2.12 -43.24
C LEU A 9 6.47 1.14 -42.98
N SER A 10 6.17 0.25 -43.93
CA SER A 10 5.18 -0.82 -43.75
C SER A 10 5.58 -1.79 -42.65
N MET A 11 6.87 -2.12 -42.52
CA MET A 11 7.37 -2.99 -41.45
C MET A 11 7.27 -2.33 -40.07
N VAL A 12 7.62 -1.04 -39.96
CA VAL A 12 7.46 -0.27 -38.72
C VAL A 12 5.98 -0.17 -38.34
N LEU A 13 5.10 0.11 -39.30
CA LEU A 13 3.66 0.17 -39.06
C LEU A 13 3.11 -1.20 -38.59
N ALA A 14 3.54 -2.29 -39.22
CA ALA A 14 3.16 -3.64 -38.80
C ALA A 14 3.65 -3.95 -37.37
N LEU A 15 4.87 -3.55 -37.01
CA LEU A 15 5.40 -3.72 -35.66
C LEU A 15 4.61 -2.90 -34.62
N VAL A 16 4.21 -1.68 -34.95
CA VAL A 16 3.37 -0.83 -34.06
C VAL A 16 1.99 -1.45 -33.87
N LEU A 17 1.39 -2.04 -34.92
CA LEU A 17 0.06 -2.66 -34.84
C LEU A 17 0.05 -4.01 -34.08
N ILE A 18 1.21 -4.65 -33.90
CA ILE A 18 1.35 -5.89 -33.11
C ILE A 18 1.60 -5.58 -31.63
N ALA A 19 1.94 -4.35 -31.26
CA ALA A 19 2.09 -3.95 -29.86
C ALA A 19 0.72 -3.99 -29.16
N LEU A 20 0.47 -5.06 -28.41
CA LEU A 20 -0.71 -5.17 -27.56
C LEU A 20 -0.60 -4.16 -26.40
N PRO A 21 -1.71 -3.49 -26.01
CA PRO A 21 -1.70 -2.67 -24.81
C PRO A 21 -1.36 -3.54 -23.60
N GLY A 22 -0.56 -3.01 -22.67
CA GLY A 22 -0.33 -3.65 -21.38
C GLY A 22 -1.67 -3.78 -20.65
N GLN A 23 -2.07 -5.02 -20.35
CA GLN A 23 -3.27 -5.30 -19.56
C GLN A 23 -2.90 -5.15 -18.09
N ALA A 24 -2.92 -3.91 -17.61
CA ALA A 24 -2.72 -3.61 -16.21
C ALA A 24 -3.99 -3.05 -15.60
N ALA A 25 -4.44 -3.69 -14.53
CA ALA A 25 -5.65 -3.38 -13.80
C ALA A 25 -5.43 -3.64 -12.31
N ARG A 26 -6.39 -3.19 -11.49
CA ARG A 26 -6.38 -3.39 -10.04
C ARG A 26 -6.24 -4.86 -9.65
N GLU A 27 -6.88 -5.74 -10.40
CA GLU A 27 -6.98 -7.18 -10.11
C GLU A 27 -5.90 -8.02 -10.82
N THR A 28 -4.90 -7.39 -11.46
CA THR A 28 -3.80 -8.09 -12.14
C THR A 28 -2.45 -7.84 -11.47
N ASP A 29 -1.61 -8.87 -11.48
CA ASP A 29 -0.23 -8.81 -10.97
C ASP A 29 0.72 -8.17 -12.00
N SER A 30 0.45 -6.91 -12.33
CA SER A 30 1.19 -6.16 -13.35
C SER A 30 1.42 -4.74 -12.88
N TYR A 31 2.65 -4.24 -12.97
CA TYR A 31 2.94 -2.86 -12.58
C TYR A 31 2.24 -1.83 -13.49
N ASP A 32 1.46 -0.93 -12.90
CA ASP A 32 0.81 0.22 -13.57
C ASP A 32 1.15 1.57 -12.93
N GLY A 33 1.87 1.57 -11.81
CA GLY A 33 2.32 2.78 -11.11
C GLY A 33 2.19 2.62 -9.59
N ASN A 34 2.27 3.74 -8.88
CA ASN A 34 2.11 3.72 -7.43
C ASN A 34 0.66 3.43 -7.04
N ILE A 35 0.44 2.38 -6.26
CA ILE A 35 -0.92 1.91 -5.96
C ILE A 35 -1.74 2.88 -5.10
N PHE A 36 -1.10 3.71 -4.27
CA PHE A 36 -1.83 4.70 -3.47
C PHE A 36 -2.26 5.90 -4.29
N ALA A 37 -1.47 6.30 -5.28
CA ALA A 37 -1.86 7.33 -6.24
C ALA A 37 -3.03 6.86 -7.13
N LEU A 38 -3.00 5.60 -7.59
CA LEU A 38 -3.97 5.08 -8.55
C LEU A 38 -5.26 4.55 -7.90
N TYR A 39 -5.13 3.75 -6.84
CA TYR A 39 -6.23 2.96 -6.28
C TYR A 39 -6.69 3.43 -4.89
N ALA A 40 -5.99 4.40 -4.30
CA ALA A 40 -6.31 4.92 -2.98
C ALA A 40 -6.51 6.45 -2.94
N GLY A 41 -6.30 7.13 -4.08
CA GLY A 41 -6.50 8.57 -4.23
C GLY A 41 -5.51 9.45 -3.44
N ASN A 42 -4.44 8.88 -2.88
CA ASN A 42 -3.48 9.60 -2.06
C ASN A 42 -2.04 9.11 -2.28
N GLY A 43 -1.40 9.63 -3.34
CA GLY A 43 0.00 9.31 -3.64
C GLY A 43 1.02 9.85 -2.64
N SER A 44 0.66 10.79 -1.75
CA SER A 44 1.61 11.34 -0.77
C SER A 44 1.86 10.41 0.43
N LEU A 45 1.13 9.30 0.51
CA LEU A 45 1.38 8.23 1.48
C LEU A 45 2.74 7.55 1.29
N VAL A 46 3.34 7.68 0.10
CA VAL A 46 4.62 7.06 -0.23
C VAL A 46 5.57 8.11 -0.82
N PRO A 47 6.80 8.24 -0.29
CA PRO A 47 7.32 7.54 0.89
C PRO A 47 6.65 8.00 2.19
N PRO A 48 6.71 7.20 3.28
CA PRO A 48 6.27 7.64 4.60
C PRO A 48 6.94 8.94 5.02
N ALA A 49 6.19 9.81 5.69
CA ALA A 49 6.69 11.12 6.14
C ALA A 49 7.67 11.02 7.34
N ILE A 50 7.68 9.89 8.04
CA ILE A 50 8.51 9.62 9.22
C ILE A 50 9.01 8.18 9.17
N THR A 51 10.20 7.94 9.72
CA THR A 51 10.77 6.59 9.84
C THR A 51 10.26 5.86 11.10
N LEU A 52 10.36 4.53 11.11
CA LEU A 52 9.98 3.73 12.29
C LEU A 52 10.80 4.12 13.53
N ALA A 53 12.10 4.32 13.35
CA ALA A 53 12.99 4.73 14.43
C ALA A 53 12.59 6.08 15.06
N GLU A 54 12.18 7.06 14.25
CA GLU A 54 11.69 8.36 14.72
C GLU A 54 10.33 8.23 15.43
N SER A 55 9.41 7.43 14.88
CA SER A 55 8.10 7.17 15.48
C SER A 55 8.21 6.55 16.88
N GLN A 56 9.04 5.52 17.01
CA GLN A 56 9.31 4.86 18.31
C GLN A 56 10.05 5.80 19.27
N ALA A 57 11.01 6.60 18.80
CA ALA A 57 11.68 7.59 19.64
C ALA A 57 10.72 8.65 20.18
N ALA A 58 9.67 8.99 19.42
CA ALA A 58 8.58 9.87 19.84
C ALA A 58 7.52 9.19 20.71
N GLY A 59 7.64 7.88 20.95
CA GLY A 59 6.66 7.10 21.70
C GLY A 59 5.29 7.00 21.01
N ARG A 60 5.25 7.13 19.68
CA ARG A 60 4.01 7.10 18.89
C ARG A 60 3.72 5.68 18.41
N THR A 61 2.43 5.35 18.34
CA THR A 61 1.96 4.12 17.70
C THR A 61 2.30 4.18 16.20
N SER A 62 2.90 3.11 15.68
CA SER A 62 3.25 2.98 14.27
C SER A 62 2.41 1.88 13.61
N VAL A 63 1.93 2.13 12.39
CA VAL A 63 1.23 1.14 11.58
C VAL A 63 2.05 0.91 10.32
N LEU A 64 2.74 -0.23 10.25
CA LEU A 64 3.53 -0.66 9.11
C LEU A 64 2.61 -1.39 8.14
N VAL A 65 2.63 -1.00 6.87
CA VAL A 65 1.90 -1.70 5.80
C VAL A 65 2.86 -2.10 4.70
N TYR A 66 3.17 -3.38 4.60
CA TYR A 66 4.03 -3.92 3.56
C TYR A 66 3.21 -4.23 2.31
N TYR A 67 3.68 -3.76 1.16
CA TYR A 67 2.96 -3.89 -0.10
C TYR A 67 3.92 -4.04 -1.30
N LEU A 68 3.37 -4.39 -2.46
CA LEU A 68 4.04 -4.32 -3.76
C LEU A 68 3.15 -3.63 -4.77
N ASP A 69 3.72 -2.80 -5.64
CA ASP A 69 2.95 -2.03 -6.62
C ASP A 69 2.37 -2.90 -7.75
N ASP A 70 3.00 -4.04 -8.03
CA ASP A 70 2.59 -5.01 -9.05
C ASP A 70 1.79 -6.19 -8.47
N SER A 71 1.38 -6.13 -7.20
CA SER A 71 0.56 -7.16 -6.55
C SER A 71 -0.92 -6.76 -6.57
N SER A 72 -1.76 -7.58 -7.20
CA SER A 72 -3.22 -7.40 -7.23
C SER A 72 -3.82 -7.31 -5.82
N THR A 73 -3.38 -8.16 -4.89
CA THR A 73 -3.84 -8.12 -3.50
C THR A 73 -3.42 -6.83 -2.79
N SER A 74 -2.22 -6.30 -3.06
CA SER A 74 -1.79 -5.00 -2.52
C SER A 74 -2.62 -3.85 -3.09
N LYS A 75 -2.87 -3.84 -4.40
CA LYS A 75 -3.74 -2.86 -5.09
C LYS A 75 -5.17 -2.87 -4.56
N VAL A 76 -5.70 -4.05 -4.25
CA VAL A 76 -7.03 -4.17 -3.64
C VAL A 76 -7.04 -3.56 -2.24
N PHE A 77 -5.99 -3.80 -1.45
CA PHE A 77 -5.89 -3.39 -0.06
C PHE A 77 -5.58 -1.90 0.14
N SER A 78 -5.06 -1.20 -0.88
CA SER A 78 -4.66 0.20 -0.77
C SER A 78 -5.78 1.14 -0.32
N SER A 79 -7.05 0.84 -0.67
CA SER A 79 -8.20 1.62 -0.21
C SER A 79 -8.38 1.55 1.31
N SER A 80 -8.11 0.39 1.93
CA SER A 80 -8.13 0.22 3.39
C SER A 80 -7.07 1.09 4.05
N VAL A 81 -5.88 1.19 3.46
CA VAL A 81 -4.79 2.04 3.97
C VAL A 81 -5.15 3.52 3.90
N SER A 82 -5.77 3.98 2.81
CA SER A 82 -6.29 5.36 2.72
C SER A 82 -7.36 5.65 3.77
N GLU A 83 -8.21 4.68 4.09
CA GLU A 83 -9.20 4.83 5.16
C GLU A 83 -8.52 4.93 6.53
N LEU A 84 -7.50 4.10 6.80
CA LEU A 84 -6.69 4.22 8.01
C LEU A 84 -6.04 5.60 8.11
N GLN A 85 -5.48 6.13 7.02
CA GLN A 85 -4.92 7.48 7.01
C GLN A 85 -5.98 8.54 7.32
N ARG A 86 -7.16 8.44 6.72
CA ARG A 86 -8.26 9.40 6.92
C ARG A 86 -8.70 9.45 8.38
N VAL A 87 -8.80 8.28 9.02
CA VAL A 87 -9.30 8.14 10.39
C VAL A 87 -8.22 8.42 11.43
N TRP A 88 -7.04 7.81 11.26
CA TRP A 88 -6.00 7.75 12.29
C TRP A 88 -4.79 8.62 12.01
N GLY A 89 -4.70 9.27 10.84
CA GLY A 89 -3.51 9.98 10.39
C GLY A 89 -2.98 11.09 11.29
N ASN A 90 -3.80 11.58 12.23
CA ASN A 90 -3.37 12.56 13.23
C ASN A 90 -2.87 11.92 14.55
N SER A 91 -3.23 10.65 14.77
CA SER A 91 -3.05 9.94 16.05
C SER A 91 -1.95 8.88 15.99
N VAL A 92 -1.67 8.33 14.82
CA VAL A 92 -0.63 7.31 14.60
C VAL A 92 0.29 7.73 13.47
N ASP A 93 1.44 7.07 13.37
CA ASP A 93 2.30 7.17 12.20
C ASP A 93 2.01 5.99 11.29
N LEU A 94 1.47 6.26 10.11
CA LEU A 94 1.21 5.26 9.07
C LEU A 94 2.41 5.18 8.13
N LEU A 95 3.00 3.99 8.00
CA LEU A 95 4.20 3.74 7.22
C LEU A 95 3.91 2.66 6.16
N PRO A 96 3.43 3.05 4.97
CA PRO A 96 3.37 2.15 3.83
C PRO A 96 4.77 1.93 3.25
N LEU A 97 5.17 0.67 3.13
CA LEU A 97 6.53 0.25 2.77
C LEU A 97 6.47 -0.72 1.60
N THR A 98 7.07 -0.34 0.48
CA THR A 98 7.29 -1.30 -0.61
C THR A 98 8.31 -2.33 -0.17
N THR A 99 8.01 -3.61 -0.41
CA THR A 99 8.94 -4.69 -0.04
C THR A 99 10.19 -4.75 -0.93
N ASP A 100 10.20 -4.10 -2.09
CA ASP A 100 11.37 -4.05 -2.97
C ASP A 100 12.60 -3.48 -2.25
N ALA A 101 12.38 -2.48 -1.37
CA ALA A 101 13.44 -1.86 -0.58
C ALA A 101 13.94 -2.74 0.59
N LEU A 102 13.18 -3.79 0.93
CA LEU A 102 13.45 -4.71 2.05
C LEU A 102 14.06 -6.03 1.59
N GLN A 103 13.95 -6.35 0.29
CA GLN A 103 14.52 -7.56 -0.28
C GLN A 103 16.05 -7.58 -0.18
N ASN A 104 16.61 -8.77 0.06
CA ASN A 104 18.05 -9.04 0.07
C ASN A 104 18.88 -8.23 1.07
N ARG A 105 18.26 -7.67 2.12
CA ARG A 105 18.95 -7.09 3.28
C ARG A 105 18.52 -7.77 4.57
N GLY A 106 19.43 -7.82 5.55
CA GLY A 106 19.11 -8.25 6.91
C GLY A 106 18.40 -7.14 7.69
N ASP A 107 17.74 -7.53 8.78
CA ASP A 107 17.21 -6.57 9.74
C ASP A 107 18.34 -5.88 10.53
N GLN A 108 18.09 -4.65 10.96
CA GLN A 108 19.02 -3.86 11.79
C GLN A 108 18.46 -3.65 13.22
N GLY A 109 17.55 -4.53 13.66
CA GLY A 109 16.92 -4.50 14.98
C GLY A 109 15.49 -3.92 14.98
N GLN A 110 14.90 -3.78 16.17
CA GLN A 110 13.46 -3.47 16.39
C GLN A 110 12.98 -2.12 15.82
N ASN A 111 13.90 -1.23 15.43
CA ASN A 111 13.58 0.07 14.85
C ASN A 111 13.70 0.07 13.31
N ASP A 112 14.11 -1.07 12.73
CA ASP A 112 14.16 -1.29 11.28
C ASP A 112 12.85 -1.97 10.84
N PRO A 113 12.11 -1.40 9.88
CA PRO A 113 10.93 -2.06 9.34
C PRO A 113 11.21 -3.46 8.77
N ALA A 114 12.43 -3.77 8.33
CA ALA A 114 12.76 -5.13 7.88
C ALA A 114 12.63 -6.18 9.00
N HIS A 115 12.68 -5.79 10.28
CA HIS A 115 12.56 -6.69 11.43
C HIS A 115 11.19 -7.37 11.52
N TYR A 116 10.12 -6.70 11.04
CA TYR A 116 8.74 -7.19 11.17
C TYR A 116 8.19 -7.78 9.87
N TRP A 117 8.92 -7.71 8.76
CA TRP A 117 8.45 -8.21 7.47
C TRP A 117 8.63 -9.73 7.37
N LYS A 118 7.54 -10.45 7.02
CA LYS A 118 7.53 -11.92 6.92
C LYS A 118 7.72 -12.47 5.51
N GLY A 119 7.94 -11.61 4.52
CA GLY A 119 8.10 -12.03 3.12
C GLY A 119 6.77 -12.20 2.37
N VAL A 120 5.67 -11.66 2.91
CA VAL A 120 4.31 -11.74 2.33
C VAL A 120 3.74 -10.34 2.11
N VAL A 121 2.84 -10.20 1.13
CA VAL A 121 2.12 -8.95 0.87
C VAL A 121 0.65 -9.19 0.49
N PRO A 122 -0.26 -8.29 0.89
CA PRO A 122 -0.03 -7.24 1.88
C PRO A 122 0.18 -7.83 3.29
N GLN A 123 0.91 -7.12 4.14
CA GLN A 123 1.05 -7.44 5.58
C GLN A 123 0.87 -6.13 6.38
N VAL A 124 0.18 -6.21 7.51
CA VAL A 124 -0.01 -5.08 8.44
C VAL A 124 0.56 -5.43 9.79
N VAL A 125 1.38 -4.53 10.33
CA VAL A 125 1.91 -4.63 11.69
C VAL A 125 1.58 -3.36 12.45
N VAL A 126 0.95 -3.49 13.61
CA VAL A 126 0.66 -2.37 14.53
C VAL A 126 1.60 -2.48 15.72
N LEU A 127 2.40 -1.44 15.94
CA LEU A 127 3.32 -1.32 17.05
C LEU A 127 2.82 -0.24 18.01
N ASP A 128 2.81 -0.52 19.31
CA ASP A 128 2.55 0.50 20.32
C ASP A 128 3.71 1.50 20.45
N GLY A 129 3.53 2.54 21.28
CA GLY A 129 4.56 3.56 21.49
C GLY A 129 5.86 3.05 22.13
N SER A 130 5.89 1.82 22.65
CA SER A 130 7.11 1.17 23.15
C SER A 130 7.83 0.33 22.08
N GLY A 131 7.22 0.17 20.90
CA GLY A 131 7.68 -0.72 19.83
C GLY A 131 7.17 -2.16 19.99
N SER A 132 6.23 -2.44 20.91
CA SER A 132 5.68 -3.78 21.09
C SER A 132 4.63 -4.08 20.02
N VAL A 133 4.67 -5.30 19.46
CA VAL A 133 3.71 -5.75 18.44
C VAL A 133 2.35 -6.00 19.07
N ILE A 134 1.33 -5.27 18.60
CA ILE A 134 -0.07 -5.43 18.98
C ILE A 134 -0.85 -6.25 17.94
N LEU A 135 -0.51 -6.07 16.66
CA LEU A 135 -1.06 -6.82 15.53
C LEU A 135 0.06 -7.14 14.54
N ASP A 136 0.01 -8.33 13.97
CA ASP A 136 0.85 -8.77 12.85
C ASP A 136 0.04 -9.76 12.01
N ALA A 137 -0.55 -9.26 10.93
CA ALA A 137 -1.54 -9.96 10.12
C ALA A 137 -1.25 -9.84 8.62
N GLU A 138 -1.71 -10.82 7.85
CA GLU A 138 -1.38 -11.01 6.44
C GLU A 138 -2.64 -10.98 5.57
N GLY A 139 -2.53 -10.50 4.33
CA GLY A 139 -3.61 -10.48 3.36
C GLY A 139 -4.61 -9.32 3.55
N GLN A 140 -5.86 -9.54 3.14
CA GLN A 140 -6.93 -8.54 3.22
C GLN A 140 -7.45 -8.42 4.67
N VAL A 141 -6.61 -7.89 5.56
CA VAL A 141 -6.94 -7.74 6.99
C VAL A 141 -8.16 -6.81 7.15
N PRO A 142 -9.22 -7.21 7.86
CA PRO A 142 -10.39 -6.35 8.08
C PRO A 142 -10.02 -5.04 8.78
N LEU A 143 -10.63 -3.93 8.36
CA LEU A 143 -10.39 -2.62 8.96
C LEU A 143 -10.75 -2.60 10.45
N GLU A 144 -11.77 -3.34 10.85
CA GLU A 144 -12.19 -3.45 12.25
C GLU A 144 -11.09 -4.05 13.13
N GLU A 145 -10.35 -5.03 12.62
CA GLU A 145 -9.24 -5.67 13.33
C GLU A 145 -8.07 -4.69 13.50
N ILE A 146 -7.71 -3.98 12.43
CA ILE A 146 -6.64 -2.97 12.47
C ILE A 146 -7.05 -1.81 13.39
N ASN A 147 -8.30 -1.33 13.30
CA ASN A 147 -8.83 -0.27 14.15
C ASN A 147 -8.83 -0.67 15.64
N ALA A 148 -9.17 -1.93 15.95
CA ALA A 148 -9.11 -2.45 17.31
C ALA A 148 -7.67 -2.49 17.84
N ALA A 149 -6.71 -2.92 17.01
CA ALA A 149 -5.30 -2.93 17.37
C ALA A 149 -4.74 -1.51 17.60
N ILE A 150 -5.06 -0.56 16.72
CA ILE A 150 -4.68 0.85 16.89
C ILE A 150 -5.31 1.43 18.15
N SER A 151 -6.59 1.12 18.41
CA SER A 151 -7.29 1.56 19.62
C SER A 151 -6.63 1.02 20.90
N ALA A 152 -6.24 -0.25 20.91
CA ALA A 152 -5.52 -0.86 22.02
C ALA A 152 -4.13 -0.23 22.22
N ALA A 153 -3.42 0.08 21.13
CA ALA A 153 -2.08 0.67 21.17
C ALA A 153 -2.06 2.15 21.63
N THR A 154 -3.07 2.92 21.22
CA THR A 154 -3.15 4.37 21.48
C THR A 154 -3.98 4.73 22.71
N GLY A 155 -4.87 3.84 23.15
CA GLY A 155 -5.92 4.13 24.13
C GLY A 155 -7.05 5.02 23.59
N ILE A 156 -7.04 5.38 22.31
CA ILE A 156 -8.10 6.16 21.66
C ILE A 156 -9.20 5.19 21.21
N PRO A 157 -10.49 5.47 21.48
CA PRO A 157 -11.58 4.60 21.03
C PRO A 157 -11.57 4.41 19.51
N ALA A 158 -11.73 3.16 19.06
CA ALA A 158 -11.92 2.88 17.63
C ALA A 158 -13.16 3.63 17.09
N PRO A 159 -13.16 4.01 15.80
CA PRO A 159 -14.30 4.64 15.15
C PRO A 159 -15.56 3.81 15.39
N THR A 160 -16.64 4.49 15.78
CA THR A 160 -17.96 3.87 15.91
C THR A 160 -18.68 3.97 14.58
N GLY A 161 -19.23 2.84 14.13
CA GLY A 161 -19.83 2.69 12.80
C GLY A 161 -18.84 2.13 11.78
N GLY A 162 -19.21 1.01 11.16
CA GLY A 162 -18.38 0.39 10.13
C GLY A 162 -18.22 1.30 8.91
N SER A 163 -17.02 1.32 8.33
CA SER A 163 -16.78 1.95 7.04
C SER A 163 -17.20 0.99 5.93
N THR A 164 -18.16 1.40 5.11
CA THR A 164 -18.49 0.68 3.88
C THR A 164 -17.75 1.32 2.73
N SER A 165 -16.87 0.57 2.09
CA SER A 165 -16.25 0.95 0.82
C SER A 165 -17.18 0.61 -0.32
N LEU A 166 -17.63 1.63 -1.08
CA LEU A 166 -18.37 1.48 -2.32
C LEU A 166 -17.45 1.86 -3.48
N SER A 167 -17.04 0.85 -4.25
CA SER A 167 -16.32 1.10 -5.50
C SER A 167 -17.29 1.62 -6.56
N PHE A 168 -16.97 2.78 -7.14
CA PHE A 168 -17.65 3.31 -8.32
C PHE A 168 -17.02 2.76 -9.61
N ASN A 169 -15.69 2.64 -9.62
CA ASN A 169 -14.91 1.99 -10.66
C ASN A 169 -13.59 1.46 -10.07
N GLU A 170 -12.71 0.94 -10.92
CA GLU A 170 -11.41 0.38 -10.49
C GLU A 170 -10.53 1.36 -9.71
N LEU A 171 -10.65 2.67 -9.91
CA LEU A 171 -9.80 3.70 -9.32
C LEU A 171 -10.49 4.45 -8.17
N ASN A 172 -11.81 4.59 -8.26
CA ASN A 172 -12.60 5.41 -7.36
C ASN A 172 -13.37 4.51 -6.41
N THR A 173 -12.97 4.54 -5.15
CA THR A 173 -13.69 3.92 -4.04
C THR A 173 -14.13 5.03 -3.08
N GLU A 174 -15.44 5.12 -2.85
CA GLU A 174 -16.01 5.98 -1.84
C GLU A 174 -16.07 5.21 -0.52
N VAL A 175 -15.55 5.79 0.57
CA VAL A 175 -15.67 5.19 1.90
C VAL A 175 -16.71 5.97 2.70
N ILE A 176 -17.83 5.30 3.02
CA ILE A 176 -18.92 5.86 3.81
C ILE A 176 -18.78 5.36 5.25
N SER A 177 -18.53 6.29 6.17
CA SER A 177 -18.65 6.03 7.62
C SER A 177 -20.10 6.23 8.05
N ARG A 178 -20.66 5.29 8.84
CA ARG A 178 -22.01 5.40 9.42
C ARG A 178 -21.98 5.89 10.86
#